data_AF-A0AAN8K121-F1
#
_entry.id   AF-A0AAN8K121-F1
#
_cell.length_a   1.000
_cell.length_b   1.000
_cell.length_c   1.000
_cell.angle_alpha   90.00
_cell.angle_beta   90.00
_cell.angle_gamma   90.00
#
_symmetry.space_group_name_H-M   'P 1'
#
loop_
_entity.id
_entity.type
_entity.pdbx_description
1 polymer ?
#
loop_
_entity_poly.entity_id
_entity_poly.type
_entity_poly.pdbx_seq_one_letter_code
_entity_poly.pdbx_strand_id
1 'polypeptide(L)'
;MGLPKERLFLVIRTALYALIFLLGMFIFSPLSLQMNVHDGNCILYAERNSDYPSKSNCNFCIAIGVLFCFIYGGLMTIIGALRLLEIISDSEKFKGVLFIVNVVVDAVSMFLVLVTASILSAGLKAVCDSFTPVGYHCRDIFLIVNSSGEHDTFYNNLAIAEGGAWICFIAWIVQTVLGVFIMYRNNIIRIPCLKNSSSTDIPGPSADGNKY
;
A
#
# COMPACT_ATOMS: atom_id res chain seq x y z
N MET A 1 34.02 -7.33 2.10
CA MET A 1 33.41 -6.81 0.85
C MET A 1 32.14 -6.07 1.22
N GLY A 2 32.20 -4.74 1.34
CA GLY A 2 31.03 -3.92 1.63
C GLY A 2 30.31 -3.57 0.32
N LEU A 3 29.01 -3.87 0.22
CA LEU A 3 28.20 -3.38 -0.90
C LEU A 3 28.25 -1.84 -0.92
N PRO A 4 28.39 -1.20 -2.11
CA PRO A 4 28.26 0.25 -2.20
C PRO A 4 26.89 0.68 -1.67
N LYS A 5 26.87 1.73 -0.84
CA LYS A 5 25.69 2.18 -0.07
C LYS A 5 24.44 2.36 -0.95
N GLU A 6 24.62 2.77 -2.20
CA GLU A 6 23.56 2.94 -3.19
C GLU A 6 22.86 1.63 -3.56
N ARG A 7 23.62 0.55 -3.79
CA ARG A 7 23.06 -0.78 -4.06
C ARG A 7 22.34 -1.35 -2.85
N LEU A 8 22.86 -1.08 -1.64
CA LEU A 8 22.20 -1.52 -0.41
C LEU A 8 20.79 -0.92 -0.28
N PHE A 9 20.62 0.38 -0.54
CA PHE A 9 19.30 1.01 -0.50
C PHE A 9 18.33 0.44 -1.54
N LEU A 10 18.83 0.14 -2.74
CA LEU A 10 18.03 -0.47 -3.80
C LEU A 10 17.56 -1.88 -3.41
N VAL A 11 18.46 -2.70 -2.84
CA VAL A 11 18.13 -4.04 -2.34
C VAL A 11 17.07 -3.97 -1.24
N ILE A 12 17.22 -3.08 -0.26
CA ILE A 12 16.26 -2.94 0.85
C ILE A 12 14.88 -2.53 0.34
N ARG A 13 14.77 -1.50 -0.52
CA ARG A 13 13.46 -1.11 -1.09
C ARG A 13 12.82 -2.23 -1.90
N THR A 14 13.63 -2.96 -2.68
CA THR A 14 13.11 -4.08 -3.50
C THR A 14 12.62 -5.23 -2.62
N ALA A 15 13.36 -5.56 -1.55
CA ALA A 15 12.95 -6.58 -0.60
C ALA A 15 11.67 -6.20 0.17
N LEU A 16 11.52 -4.93 0.53
CA LEU A 16 10.30 -4.42 1.17
C LEU A 16 9.09 -4.49 0.23
N TYR A 17 9.24 -4.11 -1.05
CA TYR A 17 8.15 -4.29 -2.02
C TYR A 17 7.80 -5.76 -2.23
N ALA A 18 8.78 -6.66 -2.24
CA ALA A 18 8.53 -8.10 -2.34
C ALA A 18 7.76 -8.63 -1.13
N LEU A 19 8.11 -8.16 0.07
CA LEU A 19 7.38 -8.49 1.30
C LEU A 19 5.93 -7.96 1.24
N ILE A 20 5.73 -6.72 0.80
CA ILE A 20 4.39 -6.12 0.62
C ILE A 20 3.56 -6.92 -0.39
N PHE A 21 4.16 -7.34 -1.50
CA PHE A 21 3.52 -8.19 -2.50
C PHE A 21 3.01 -9.50 -1.90
N LEU A 22 3.86 -10.19 -1.13
CA LEU A 22 3.49 -11.44 -0.46
C LEU A 22 2.40 -11.21 0.58
N LEU A 23 2.50 -10.14 1.37
CA LEU A 23 1.48 -9.78 2.36
C LEU A 23 0.14 -9.40 1.71
N GLY A 24 0.15 -8.85 0.50
CA GLY A 24 -1.06 -8.61 -0.29
C GLY A 24 -1.89 -9.87 -0.48
N MET A 25 -1.25 -11.00 -0.79
CA MET A 25 -1.91 -12.31 -0.92
C MET A 25 -2.63 -12.74 0.36
N PHE A 26 -1.99 -12.53 1.51
CA PHE A 26 -2.57 -12.87 2.81
C PHE A 26 -3.75 -11.96 3.21
N ILE A 27 -3.88 -10.77 2.61
CA ILE A 27 -5.01 -9.87 2.87
C ILE A 27 -6.20 -10.24 1.99
N PHE A 28 -6.02 -10.27 0.66
CA PHE A 28 -7.17 -10.42 -0.25
C PHE A 28 -7.67 -11.87 -0.37
N SER A 29 -6.79 -12.88 -0.26
CA SER A 29 -7.16 -14.30 -0.40
C SER A 29 -8.24 -14.72 0.60
N PRO A 30 -8.04 -14.56 1.93
CA PRO A 30 -9.07 -14.94 2.91
C PRO A 30 -10.36 -14.11 2.75
N LEU A 31 -10.26 -12.82 2.39
CA LEU A 31 -11.43 -11.98 2.15
C LEU A 31 -12.25 -12.44 0.93
N SER A 32 -11.58 -12.86 -0.15
CA SER A 32 -12.23 -13.33 -1.37
C SER A 32 -12.95 -14.67 -1.16
N LEU A 33 -12.34 -15.59 -0.40
CA LEU A 33 -12.96 -16.85 -0.02
C LEU A 33 -14.24 -16.61 0.79
N GLN A 34 -14.19 -15.71 1.76
CA GLN A 34 -15.35 -15.39 2.59
C GLN A 34 -16.48 -14.75 1.78
N MET A 35 -16.19 -13.85 0.84
CA MET A 35 -17.22 -13.28 -0.02
C MET A 35 -17.87 -14.35 -0.92
N ASN A 36 -17.11 -15.31 -1.42
CA ASN A 36 -17.66 -16.37 -2.27
C ASN A 36 -18.61 -17.31 -1.49
N VAL A 37 -18.26 -17.61 -0.25
CA VAL A 37 -19.04 -18.50 0.62
C VAL A 37 -20.34 -17.86 1.11
N HIS A 38 -20.38 -16.52 1.22
CA HIS A 38 -21.55 -15.78 1.69
C HIS A 38 -22.38 -15.13 0.57
N ASP A 39 -22.48 -15.76 -0.61
CA ASP A 39 -23.25 -15.26 -1.77
C ASP A 39 -22.89 -13.80 -2.16
N GLY A 40 -21.61 -13.45 -2.03
CA GLY A 40 -21.09 -12.11 -2.30
C GLY A 40 -21.44 -11.07 -1.24
N ASN A 41 -21.86 -11.48 -0.03
CA ASN A 41 -22.09 -10.59 1.10
C ASN A 41 -20.83 -10.45 1.96
N CYS A 42 -20.72 -9.30 2.63
CA CYS A 42 -19.62 -9.01 3.54
C CYS A 42 -20.02 -9.45 4.96
N ILE A 43 -19.24 -10.34 5.54
CA ILE A 43 -19.40 -10.77 6.93
C ILE A 43 -18.79 -9.79 7.94
N LEU A 44 -17.97 -8.86 7.46
CA LEU A 44 -17.32 -7.86 8.29
C LEU A 44 -18.40 -6.93 8.86
N TYR A 45 -18.52 -6.84 10.18
CA TYR A 45 -19.62 -6.19 10.91
C TYR A 45 -20.97 -6.92 10.86
N ALA A 46 -21.00 -8.23 10.59
CA ALA A 46 -22.25 -8.99 10.64
C ALA A 46 -22.80 -9.04 12.08
N GLU A 47 -24.06 -8.63 12.23
CA GLU A 47 -24.83 -8.76 13.45
C GLU A 47 -25.78 -9.96 13.34
N ARG A 48 -26.13 -10.57 14.47
CA ARG A 48 -26.94 -11.80 14.51
C ARG A 48 -28.37 -11.64 13.95
N ASN A 49 -28.98 -10.48 14.16
CA ASN A 49 -30.40 -10.24 13.90
C ASN A 49 -30.65 -9.18 12.81
N SER A 50 -29.61 -8.80 12.08
CA SER A 50 -29.62 -7.65 11.16
C SER A 50 -29.28 -8.13 9.75
N ASP A 51 -29.78 -7.42 8.74
CA ASP A 51 -29.32 -7.61 7.36
C ASP A 51 -27.80 -7.42 7.26
N TYR A 52 -27.18 -8.14 6.34
CA TYR A 52 -25.74 -8.05 6.10
C TYR A 52 -25.30 -6.59 5.90
N PRO A 53 -24.18 -6.16 6.50
CA PRO A 53 -23.67 -4.80 6.35
C PRO A 53 -23.27 -4.52 4.89
N SER A 54 -23.10 -3.23 4.58
CA SER A 54 -22.80 -2.77 3.22
C SER A 54 -21.55 -3.45 2.64
N LYS A 55 -21.70 -4.06 1.45
CA LYS A 55 -20.63 -4.76 0.70
C LYS A 55 -19.38 -3.91 0.42
N SER A 56 -19.51 -2.58 0.56
CA SER A 56 -18.45 -1.60 0.31
C SER A 56 -17.21 -1.82 1.18
N ASN A 57 -17.36 -2.26 2.44
CA ASN A 57 -16.22 -2.43 3.36
C ASN A 57 -15.27 -3.55 2.90
N CYS A 58 -15.80 -4.72 2.52
CA CYS A 58 -14.99 -5.81 1.98
C CYS A 58 -14.33 -5.41 0.66
N ASN A 59 -15.12 -4.85 -0.25
CA ASN A 59 -14.66 -4.46 -1.58
C ASN A 59 -13.52 -3.43 -1.48
N PHE A 60 -13.61 -2.50 -0.52
CA PHE A 60 -12.52 -1.57 -0.23
C PHE A 60 -11.25 -2.30 0.19
N CYS A 61 -11.30 -3.15 1.23
CA CYS A 61 -10.14 -3.89 1.71
C CYS A 61 -9.49 -4.77 0.62
N ILE A 62 -10.32 -5.47 -0.17
CA ILE A 62 -9.87 -6.29 -1.29
C ILE A 62 -9.22 -5.43 -2.37
N ALA A 63 -9.85 -4.33 -2.78
CA ALA A 63 -9.32 -3.44 -3.80
C ALA A 63 -7.97 -2.86 -3.37
N ILE A 64 -7.82 -2.45 -2.11
CA ILE A 64 -6.55 -1.92 -1.60
C ILE A 64 -5.47 -3.02 -1.57
N GLY A 65 -5.79 -4.20 -1.06
CA GLY A 65 -4.85 -5.32 -1.03
C GLY A 65 -4.39 -5.76 -2.42
N VAL A 66 -5.29 -5.79 -3.40
CA VAL A 66 -4.96 -6.18 -4.77
C VAL A 66 -4.22 -5.08 -5.53
N LEU A 67 -4.73 -3.84 -5.54
CA LEU A 67 -4.14 -2.78 -6.36
C LEU A 67 -2.81 -2.29 -5.79
N PHE A 68 -2.76 -1.96 -4.50
CA PHE A 68 -1.60 -1.31 -3.90
C PHE A 68 -0.58 -2.31 -3.37
N CYS A 69 -1.01 -3.42 -2.76
CA CYS A 69 -0.05 -4.40 -2.26
C CYS A 69 0.39 -5.37 -3.35
N PHE A 70 -0.55 -6.04 -4.03
CA PHE A 70 -0.22 -7.08 -5.02
C PHE A 70 0.28 -6.50 -6.35
N ILE A 71 -0.53 -5.68 -7.04
CA ILE A 71 -0.16 -5.18 -8.38
C ILE A 71 0.99 -4.18 -8.29
N TYR A 72 0.82 -3.12 -7.50
CA TYR A 72 1.85 -2.08 -7.39
C TYR A 72 3.12 -2.57 -6.70
N GLY A 73 3.00 -3.29 -5.58
CA GLY A 73 4.16 -3.91 -4.91
C GLY A 73 4.87 -4.93 -5.80
N GLY A 74 4.13 -5.76 -6.55
CA GLY A 74 4.69 -6.71 -7.51
C GLY A 74 5.42 -6.03 -8.66
N LEU A 75 4.80 -5.03 -9.29
CA LEU A 75 5.42 -4.27 -10.37
C LEU A 75 6.70 -3.58 -9.92
N MET A 76 6.68 -2.92 -8.76
CA MET A 76 7.87 -2.26 -8.21
C MET A 76 8.96 -3.26 -7.80
N THR A 77 8.59 -4.46 -7.36
CA THR A 77 9.55 -5.56 -7.10
C THR A 77 10.24 -5.99 -8.39
N ILE A 78 9.48 -6.18 -9.48
CA ILE A 78 10.03 -6.56 -10.79
C ILE A 78 10.97 -5.47 -11.31
N ILE A 79 10.54 -4.21 -11.29
CA ILE A 79 11.37 -3.08 -11.73
C ILE A 79 12.64 -2.98 -10.87
N GLY A 80 12.53 -3.12 -9.55
CA GLY A 80 13.68 -3.13 -8.63
C GLY A 80 14.67 -4.26 -8.92
N ALA A 81 14.16 -5.47 -9.18
CA ALA A 81 14.97 -6.63 -9.55
C ALA A 81 15.67 -6.43 -10.90
N LEU A 82 14.98 -5.93 -11.92
CA LEU A 82 15.57 -5.64 -13.23
C LEU A 82 16.64 -4.55 -13.16
N ARG A 83 16.49 -3.56 -12.28
CA ARG A 83 17.51 -2.54 -11.99
C ARG A 83 18.71 -3.14 -11.25
N LEU A 84 18.49 -4.06 -10.31
CA LEU A 84 19.58 -4.77 -9.62
C LEU A 84 20.39 -5.65 -10.56
N LEU A 85 19.74 -6.23 -11.58
CA LEU A 85 20.37 -7.00 -12.64
C LEU A 85 21.00 -6.14 -13.75
N GLU A 86 20.96 -4.80 -13.62
CA GLU A 86 21.52 -3.84 -14.58
C GLU A 86 20.93 -3.94 -16.00
N ILE A 87 19.77 -4.59 -16.16
CA ILE A 87 19.07 -4.77 -17.44
C ILE A 87 18.42 -3.46 -17.89
N ILE A 88 17.92 -2.67 -16.92
CA ILE A 88 17.31 -1.37 -17.17
C ILE A 88 18.32 -0.28 -16.81
N SER A 89 18.77 0.48 -17.82
CA SER A 89 19.55 1.70 -17.61
C SER A 89 18.62 2.89 -17.43
N ASP A 90 18.97 3.77 -16.50
CA ASP A 90 18.04 4.69 -15.88
C ASP A 90 18.20 6.10 -16.49
N SER A 91 17.13 6.67 -17.04
CA SER A 91 17.18 7.96 -17.73
C SER A 91 17.27 9.12 -16.73
N GLU A 92 18.42 9.82 -16.73
CA GLU A 92 18.80 10.85 -15.76
C GLU A 92 17.76 11.97 -15.56
N LYS A 93 17.05 12.38 -16.62
CA LYS A 93 16.12 13.52 -16.57
C LYS A 93 14.82 13.21 -15.81
N PHE A 94 14.39 11.96 -15.80
CA PHE A 94 13.08 11.58 -15.25
C PHE A 94 13.19 10.96 -13.85
N LYS A 95 14.39 10.53 -13.44
CA LYS A 95 14.68 9.93 -12.12
C LYS A 95 14.12 10.72 -10.94
N GLY A 96 14.36 12.04 -10.90
CA GLY A 96 13.98 12.87 -9.75
C GLY A 96 12.47 12.97 -9.55
N VAL A 97 11.72 13.32 -10.60
CA VAL A 97 10.26 13.49 -10.53
C VAL A 97 9.57 12.15 -10.30
N LEU A 98 9.98 11.09 -11.00
CA LEU A 98 9.41 9.75 -10.86
C LEU A 98 9.68 9.20 -9.44
N PHE A 99 10.83 9.51 -8.85
CA PHE A 99 11.12 9.16 -7.45
C PHE A 99 10.18 9.86 -6.47
N ILE A 100 9.91 11.16 -6.63
CA ILE A 100 8.98 11.90 -5.78
C ILE A 100 7.57 11.31 -5.89
N VAL A 101 7.09 11.08 -7.12
CA VAL A 101 5.78 10.46 -7.35
C VAL A 101 5.71 9.09 -6.67
N ASN A 102 6.76 8.29 -6.78
CA ASN A 102 6.81 6.98 -6.13
C ASN A 102 6.70 7.08 -4.60
N VAL A 103 7.41 8.03 -3.97
CA VAL A 103 7.32 8.25 -2.51
C VAL A 103 5.93 8.76 -2.10
N VAL A 104 5.29 9.60 -2.91
CA VAL A 104 3.91 10.05 -2.66
C VAL A 104 2.94 8.87 -2.75
N VAL A 105 3.07 8.01 -3.75
CA VAL A 105 2.24 6.81 -3.89
C VAL A 105 2.50 5.83 -2.74
N ASP A 106 3.75 5.66 -2.30
CA ASP A 106 4.09 4.85 -1.13
C ASP A 106 3.35 5.39 0.13
N ALA A 107 3.35 6.71 0.34
CA ALA A 107 2.68 7.35 1.47
C ALA A 107 1.14 7.23 1.40
N VAL A 108 0.55 7.37 0.22
CA VAL A 108 -0.89 7.15 0.00
C VAL A 108 -1.26 5.69 0.26
N SER A 109 -0.44 4.75 -0.23
CA SER A 109 -0.63 3.31 -0.01
C SER A 109 -0.57 2.98 1.49
N MET A 110 0.40 3.55 2.20
CA MET A 110 0.54 3.43 3.66
C MET A 110 -0.74 3.87 4.40
N PHE A 111 -1.32 5.01 4.03
CA PHE A 111 -2.57 5.48 4.63
C PHE A 111 -3.77 4.57 4.31
N LEU A 112 -3.89 4.11 3.06
CA LEU A 112 -4.98 3.22 2.67
C LEU A 112 -4.90 1.85 3.37
N VAL A 113 -3.70 1.31 3.56
CA VAL A 113 -3.50 0.05 4.29
C VAL A 113 -3.78 0.22 5.78
N LEU A 114 -3.51 1.38 6.38
CA LEU A 114 -3.94 1.68 7.76
C LEU A 114 -5.46 1.62 7.91
N VAL A 115 -6.19 2.22 6.97
CA VAL A 115 -7.67 2.17 6.96
C VAL A 115 -8.14 0.73 6.82
N THR A 116 -7.56 -0.06 5.91
CA THR A 116 -7.85 -1.48 5.75
C THR A 116 -7.61 -2.29 7.04
N ALA A 117 -6.46 -2.11 7.69
CA ALA A 117 -6.15 -2.78 8.96
C ALA A 117 -7.13 -2.41 10.06
N SER A 118 -7.52 -1.13 10.14
CA SER A 118 -8.51 -0.64 11.09
C SER A 118 -9.90 -1.23 10.84
N ILE A 119 -10.33 -1.29 9.59
CA ILE A 119 -11.60 -1.89 9.17
C ILE A 119 -11.63 -3.39 9.53
N LEU A 120 -10.55 -4.12 9.27
CA LEU A 120 -10.44 -5.54 9.62
C LEU A 120 -10.51 -5.77 11.13
N SER A 121 -9.75 -4.99 11.90
CA SER A 121 -9.70 -5.12 13.36
C SER A 121 -11.04 -4.77 14.03
N ALA A 122 -11.65 -3.65 13.65
CA ALA A 122 -12.97 -3.25 14.14
C ALA A 122 -14.07 -4.21 13.66
N GLY A 123 -13.95 -4.72 12.43
CA GLY A 123 -14.84 -5.71 11.86
C GLY A 123 -14.83 -7.04 12.60
N LEU A 124 -13.65 -7.57 12.90
CA LEU A 124 -13.49 -8.80 13.68
C LEU A 124 -14.01 -8.62 15.11
N LYS A 125 -13.71 -7.48 15.73
CA LYS A 125 -14.21 -7.14 17.07
C LYS A 125 -15.73 -7.05 17.13
N ALA A 126 -16.35 -6.35 16.18
CA ALA A 126 -17.82 -6.18 16.13
C ALA A 126 -18.54 -7.52 15.95
N VAL A 127 -18.00 -8.39 15.09
CA VAL A 127 -18.50 -9.77 14.96
C VAL A 127 -18.33 -10.50 16.28
N CYS A 128 -17.16 -10.47 16.92
CA CYS A 128 -16.97 -11.16 18.18
C CYS A 128 -17.87 -10.65 19.32
N ASP A 129 -18.04 -9.35 19.48
CA ASP A 129 -18.91 -8.75 20.49
C ASP A 129 -20.39 -9.12 20.28
N SER A 130 -20.83 -9.31 19.02
CA SER A 130 -22.22 -9.69 18.70
C SER A 130 -22.57 -11.14 19.07
N PHE A 131 -21.59 -12.03 19.21
CA PHE A 131 -21.81 -13.45 19.50
C PHE A 131 -21.23 -13.93 20.83
N THR A 132 -20.42 -13.12 21.52
CA THR A 132 -19.95 -13.43 22.90
C THR A 132 -21.08 -13.52 23.96
N PRO A 133 -22.22 -12.79 23.89
CA PRO A 133 -23.25 -12.79 24.95
C PRO A 133 -23.96 -14.13 25.21
N VAL A 134 -23.74 -15.14 24.37
CA VAL A 134 -24.39 -16.48 24.43
C VAL A 134 -23.48 -17.57 25.01
N GLY A 135 -22.33 -17.20 25.59
CA GLY A 135 -21.44 -18.16 26.25
C GLY A 135 -20.52 -18.92 25.29
N TYR A 136 -20.42 -18.50 24.03
CA TYR A 136 -19.44 -19.01 23.07
C TYR A 136 -18.19 -18.13 23.11
N HIS A 137 -17.00 -18.72 23.04
CA HIS A 137 -15.79 -17.92 22.84
C HIS A 137 -15.80 -17.30 21.44
N CYS A 138 -15.13 -16.16 21.26
CA CYS A 138 -14.97 -15.50 19.94
C CYS A 138 -14.44 -16.46 18.85
N ARG A 139 -13.69 -17.49 19.28
CA ARG A 139 -13.20 -18.58 18.45
C ARG A 139 -14.28 -19.59 18.03
N ASP A 140 -15.43 -19.67 18.71
CA ASP A 140 -16.51 -20.65 18.49
C ASP A 140 -17.68 -20.09 17.66
N ILE A 141 -17.63 -18.80 17.28
CA ILE A 141 -18.67 -18.09 16.51
C ILE A 141 -18.90 -18.71 15.12
N PHE A 142 -17.91 -19.46 14.61
CA PHE A 142 -17.98 -20.19 13.34
C PHE A 142 -19.07 -21.25 13.28
N LEU A 143 -19.58 -21.72 14.43
CA LEU A 143 -20.63 -22.74 14.50
C LEU A 143 -22.02 -22.20 14.17
N ILE A 144 -22.20 -20.87 14.20
CA ILE A 144 -23.52 -20.22 14.16
C ILE A 144 -23.71 -19.43 12.85
N VAL A 145 -22.61 -18.96 12.26
CA VAL A 145 -22.61 -18.39 10.92
C VAL A 145 -22.80 -19.53 9.92
N ASN A 146 -24.01 -19.63 9.38
CA ASN A 146 -24.46 -20.69 8.48
C ASN A 146 -23.71 -20.62 7.12
N SER A 147 -22.47 -21.09 7.13
CA SER A 147 -21.63 -21.31 5.96
C SER A 147 -21.53 -22.81 5.73
N SER A 148 -21.98 -23.26 4.56
CA SER A 148 -22.02 -24.63 4.07
C SER A 148 -20.65 -25.24 3.75
N GLY A 149 -19.58 -24.85 4.45
CA GLY A 149 -18.21 -25.30 4.20
C GLY A 149 -17.26 -25.09 5.38
N GLU A 150 -16.50 -26.15 5.66
CA GLU A 150 -15.31 -26.28 6.53
C GLU A 150 -15.15 -25.23 7.65
N HIS A 151 -15.87 -25.53 8.72
CA HIS A 151 -16.15 -24.75 9.90
C HIS A 151 -14.94 -24.15 10.66
N ASP A 152 -13.74 -24.75 10.66
CA ASP A 152 -12.62 -24.28 11.49
C ASP A 152 -11.76 -23.17 10.85
N THR A 153 -11.95 -22.87 9.57
CA THR A 153 -11.00 -22.02 8.82
C THR A 153 -11.35 -20.53 8.83
N PHE A 154 -12.61 -20.16 9.08
CA PHE A 154 -13.10 -18.79 8.93
C PHE A 154 -12.40 -17.78 9.85
N TYR A 155 -12.42 -18.04 11.17
CA TYR A 155 -11.80 -17.15 12.17
C TYR A 155 -10.29 -17.06 11.97
N ASN A 156 -9.65 -18.20 11.69
CA ASN A 156 -8.22 -18.24 11.44
C ASN A 156 -7.85 -17.42 10.20
N ASN A 157 -8.61 -17.53 9.12
CA ASN A 157 -8.41 -16.78 7.89
C ASN A 157 -8.56 -15.26 8.10
N LEU A 158 -9.55 -14.83 8.88
CA LEU A 158 -9.78 -13.41 9.14
C LEU A 158 -8.74 -12.81 10.12
N ALA A 159 -8.35 -13.58 11.13
CA ALA A 159 -7.26 -13.19 12.04
C ALA A 159 -5.90 -13.13 11.32
N ILE A 160 -5.63 -14.05 10.38
CA ILE A 160 -4.46 -14.00 9.51
C ILE A 160 -4.52 -12.76 8.60
N ALA A 161 -5.69 -12.41 8.05
CA ALA A 161 -5.86 -11.21 7.24
C ALA A 161 -5.59 -9.93 8.03
N GLU A 162 -6.11 -9.83 9.25
CA GLU A 162 -5.85 -8.69 10.15
C GLU A 162 -4.36 -8.59 10.50
N GLY A 163 -3.74 -9.69 10.94
CA GLY A 163 -2.31 -9.72 11.24
C GLY A 163 -1.46 -9.36 10.03
N GLY A 164 -1.80 -9.92 8.87
CA GLY A 164 -1.16 -9.62 7.59
C GLY A 164 -1.29 -8.15 7.19
N ALA A 165 -2.45 -7.53 7.41
CA ALA A 165 -2.69 -6.12 7.15
C ALA A 165 -1.84 -5.21 8.05
N TRP A 166 -1.72 -5.52 9.34
CA TRP A 166 -0.86 -4.78 10.27
C TRP A 166 0.62 -4.90 9.93
N ILE A 167 1.09 -6.12 9.59
CA ILE A 167 2.48 -6.32 9.15
C ILE A 167 2.72 -5.57 7.84
N CYS A 168 1.76 -5.59 6.92
CA CYS A 168 1.83 -4.85 5.66
C CYS A 168 1.91 -3.34 5.90
N PHE A 169 1.13 -2.81 6.84
CA PHE A 169 1.20 -1.42 7.25
C PHE A 169 2.59 -1.03 7.77
N ILE A 170 3.20 -1.86 8.63
CA ILE A 170 4.56 -1.63 9.12
C ILE A 170 5.56 -1.64 7.96
N ALA A 171 5.44 -2.58 7.01
CA ALA A 171 6.30 -2.61 5.83
C ALA A 171 6.17 -1.33 4.99
N TRP A 172 4.95 -0.82 4.81
CA TRP A 172 4.68 0.47 4.16
C TRP A 172 5.28 1.67 4.91
N ILE A 173 5.26 1.67 6.25
CA ILE A 173 5.95 2.69 7.05
C ILE A 173 7.44 2.69 6.74
N VAL A 174 8.09 1.53 6.86
CA VAL A 174 9.54 1.41 6.64
C VAL A 174 9.90 1.85 5.22
N GLN A 175 9.10 1.44 4.23
CA GLN A 175 9.28 1.84 2.83
C GLN A 175 9.18 3.35 2.63
N THR A 176 8.14 3.98 3.21
CA THR A 176 7.89 5.43 3.09
C THR A 176 8.98 6.22 3.79
N VAL A 177 9.36 5.84 5.01
CA VAL A 177 10.43 6.49 5.80
C VAL A 177 11.76 6.41 5.05
N LEU A 178 12.08 5.25 4.46
CA LEU A 178 13.29 5.09 3.66
C LEU A 178 13.27 5.98 2.41
N GLY A 179 12.13 6.08 1.72
CA GLY A 179 11.94 6.96 0.57
C GLY A 179 12.15 8.43 0.94
N VAL A 180 11.53 8.90 2.01
CA VAL A 180 11.65 10.27 2.52
C VAL A 180 13.09 10.57 2.98
N PHE A 181 13.73 9.62 3.66
CA PHE A 181 15.12 9.77 4.09
C PHE A 181 16.07 9.96 2.89
N ILE A 182 15.87 9.18 1.82
CA ILE A 182 16.65 9.34 0.58
C ILE A 182 16.35 10.68 -0.10
N MET A 183 15.09 11.12 -0.14
CA MET A 183 14.73 12.45 -0.65
C MET A 183 15.47 13.56 0.11
N TYR A 184 15.48 13.47 1.44
CA TYR A 184 16.14 14.44 2.32
C TYR A 184 17.65 14.43 2.09
N ARG A 185 18.28 13.24 2.06
CA ARG A 185 19.73 13.09 1.86
C ARG A 185 20.20 13.62 0.51
N ASN A 186 19.38 13.44 -0.53
CA ASN A 186 19.73 13.87 -1.88
C ASN A 186 19.39 15.35 -2.15
N ASN A 187 18.92 16.12 -1.14
CA ASN A 187 18.49 17.53 -1.29
C ASN A 187 17.47 17.75 -2.43
N ILE A 188 16.73 16.71 -2.84
CA ILE A 188 15.75 16.76 -3.95
C ILE A 188 14.54 17.65 -3.58
N ILE A 189 14.34 17.92 -2.29
CA ILE A 189 13.34 18.85 -1.75
C ILE A 189 13.67 20.33 -2.07
N ARG A 190 14.83 20.64 -2.68
CA ARG A 190 15.02 21.96 -3.32
C ARG A 190 14.15 22.05 -4.59
N ILE A 191 12.88 22.36 -4.39
CA ILE A 191 11.92 22.74 -5.42
C ILE A 191 12.55 23.81 -6.31
N PRO A 192 12.89 23.53 -7.58
CA PRO A 192 13.40 24.54 -8.50
C PRO A 192 12.34 25.59 -8.87
N CYS A 193 11.06 25.28 -8.62
CA CYS A 193 9.91 26.09 -8.99
C CYS A 193 9.71 27.36 -8.13
N LEU A 194 10.54 27.57 -7.10
CA LEU A 194 10.62 28.84 -6.35
C LEU A 194 11.92 29.61 -6.65
N LYS A 195 12.59 29.32 -7.77
CA LYS A 195 13.56 30.27 -8.31
C LYS A 195 12.79 31.31 -9.12
N ASN A 196 12.44 32.38 -8.41
CA ASN A 196 11.77 33.59 -8.87
C ASN A 196 12.05 33.87 -10.36
N SER A 197 10.99 33.86 -11.17
CA SER A 197 10.97 34.45 -12.50
C SER A 197 11.04 35.98 -12.35
N SER A 198 12.21 36.50 -12.03
CA SER A 198 12.51 37.92 -12.01
C SER A 198 13.83 38.15 -12.73
N SER A 199 13.83 37.85 -14.03
CA SER A 199 14.81 38.32 -15.00
C SER A 199 14.05 38.61 -16.28
N THR A 200 13.28 39.69 -16.24
CA THR A 200 12.70 40.33 -17.41
C THR A 200 13.84 41.01 -18.16
N ASP A 201 14.67 40.24 -18.86
CA ASP A 201 15.60 40.81 -19.84
C ASP A 201 14.81 41.18 -21.09
N ILE A 202 14.47 42.46 -21.16
CA ILE A 202 13.93 43.11 -22.36
C ILE A 202 15.07 43.15 -23.39
N PRO A 203 14.92 42.58 -24.60
CA PRO A 203 15.88 42.82 -25.67
C PRO A 203 15.66 44.23 -26.23
N GLY A 204 16.57 45.15 -25.90
CA GLY A 204 16.67 46.44 -26.57
C GLY A 204 17.12 46.27 -28.03
N PRO A 205 16.54 47.00 -29.00
CA PRO A 205 16.82 46.80 -30.41
C PRO A 205 18.20 47.34 -30.79
N SER A 206 18.90 46.59 -31.65
CA SER A 206 20.07 47.06 -32.40
C SER A 206 19.76 48.32 -33.19
N ALA A 207 20.51 49.39 -32.93
CA ALA A 207 20.64 50.53 -33.83
C ALA A 207 22.01 50.45 -34.50
N ASP A 208 22.00 49.95 -35.73
CA ASP A 208 23.03 50.20 -36.74
C ASP A 208 22.84 51.62 -37.28
N GLY A 209 23.93 52.38 -37.50
CA GLY A 209 23.81 53.73 -38.06
C GLY A 209 24.91 54.75 -37.72
N ASN A 210 26.09 54.56 -38.33
CA ASN A 210 26.76 55.56 -39.19
C ASN A 210 26.78 57.05 -38.75
N LYS A 211 27.97 57.62 -38.50
CA LYS A 211 28.56 58.76 -39.26
C LYS A 211 29.58 59.61 -38.46
N TYR A 212 30.65 59.96 -39.20
CA TYR A 212 31.74 60.94 -39.01
C TYR A 212 32.87 60.60 -38.04
#